data_AF-A0A166IXT5-F1
#
_entry.id   AF-A0A166IXT5-F1
#
_cell.length_a   1.000
_cell.length_b   1.000
_cell.length_c   1.000
_cell.angle_alpha   90.00
_cell.angle_beta   90.00
_cell.angle_gamma   90.00
#
_symmetry.space_group_name_H-M   'P 1'
#
loop_
_entity.id
_entity.type
_entity.pdbx_description
1 polymer ?
#
loop_
_entity_poly.entity_id
_entity_poly.type
_entity_poly.pdbx_seq_one_letter_code
_entity_poly.pdbx_strand_id
1 'polypeptide(L)'
;MRVLLTGVTGVGGLNILRTLLEDPSITHVTALARRSLPSWIVLPGGTQTSTDASPAHPKLNTVIQPSFQDYSPDQLADYDGCIWALGRWNPRLSEQENAVVNVDYVDAFLKALPLDNRPPDRPFRFVFISTGGADPTEKAYMAYLRIKGRAESHILAFQEQHHDTFKASILRPGVFFPSSLYPQDAPHQRSAVERVINTVFGGVIRAAAGLTTEELGSFAVGAVM
;
A
#
# COMPACT_ATOMS: atom_id res chain seq x y z
N MET A 1 4.36 -17.67 -1.14
CA MET A 1 4.02 -16.74 -0.05
C MET A 1 2.65 -16.12 -0.32
N ARG A 2 1.83 -15.94 0.73
CA ARG A 2 0.50 -15.30 0.67
C ARG A 2 0.59 -13.88 1.21
N VAL A 3 0.28 -12.87 0.39
CA VAL A 3 0.49 -11.45 0.73
C VAL A 3 -0.83 -10.69 0.68
N LEU A 4 -1.07 -9.87 1.71
CA LEU A 4 -2.14 -8.87 1.71
C LEU A 4 -1.64 -7.58 1.06
N LEU A 5 -2.49 -6.91 0.29
CA LEU A 5 -2.17 -5.61 -0.29
C LEU A 5 -3.35 -4.64 -0.11
N THR A 6 -3.06 -3.47 0.42
CA THR A 6 -4.04 -2.36 0.51
C THR A 6 -3.71 -1.27 -0.51
N GLY A 7 -4.68 -0.40 -0.82
CA GLY A 7 -4.41 0.77 -1.68
C GLY A 7 -4.15 0.45 -3.15
N VAL A 8 -4.64 -0.69 -3.65
CA VAL A 8 -4.40 -1.21 -5.01
C VAL A 8 -4.78 -0.24 -6.13
N THR A 9 -5.76 0.62 -5.95
CA THR A 9 -6.16 1.60 -6.98
C THR A 9 -5.24 2.83 -7.03
N GLY A 10 -4.31 2.96 -6.10
CA GLY A 10 -3.36 4.08 -6.03
C GLY A 10 -2.16 3.90 -6.95
N VAL A 11 -1.39 4.98 -7.12
CA VAL A 11 -0.19 5.01 -7.97
C VAL A 11 0.83 3.94 -7.57
N GLY A 12 1.18 3.87 -6.28
CA GLY A 12 2.14 2.90 -5.76
C GLY A 12 1.54 1.50 -5.65
N GLY A 13 0.38 1.39 -4.98
CA GLY A 13 -0.29 0.11 -4.73
C GLY A 13 -0.59 -0.68 -6.00
N LEU A 14 -0.98 -0.03 -7.10
CA LEU A 14 -1.25 -0.73 -8.35
C LEU A 14 0.01 -1.37 -8.95
N ASN A 15 1.14 -0.66 -8.93
CA ASN A 15 2.39 -1.19 -9.47
C ASN A 15 2.98 -2.27 -8.55
N ILE A 16 2.85 -2.11 -7.22
CA ILE A 16 3.16 -3.18 -6.26
C ILE A 16 2.34 -4.44 -6.57
N LEU A 17 1.04 -4.31 -6.87
CA LEU A 17 0.22 -5.46 -7.28
C LEU A 17 0.81 -6.13 -8.51
N ARG A 18 1.14 -5.37 -9.56
CA ARG A 18 1.72 -5.93 -10.79
C ARG A 18 3.00 -6.72 -10.51
N THR A 19 3.91 -6.14 -9.72
CA THR A 19 5.16 -6.81 -9.31
C THR A 19 4.88 -8.10 -8.52
N LEU A 20 3.94 -8.09 -7.57
CA LEU A 20 3.56 -9.28 -6.82
C LEU A 20 2.99 -10.40 -7.71
N LEU A 21 2.24 -10.06 -8.75
CA LEU A 21 1.62 -11.06 -9.64
C LEU A 21 2.67 -11.72 -10.56
N GLU A 22 3.67 -10.97 -10.99
CA GLU A 22 4.80 -11.45 -11.81
C GLU A 22 5.79 -12.29 -11.01
N ASP A 23 5.93 -12.06 -9.71
CA ASP A 23 6.88 -12.77 -8.87
C ASP A 23 6.48 -14.26 -8.65
N PRO A 24 7.33 -15.23 -9.01
CA PRO A 24 7.02 -16.66 -8.89
C PRO A 24 7.00 -17.17 -7.44
N SER A 25 7.63 -16.48 -6.49
CA SER A 25 7.62 -16.84 -5.07
C SER A 25 6.28 -16.51 -4.39
N ILE A 26 5.52 -15.58 -4.96
CA ILE A 26 4.19 -15.20 -4.51
C ILE A 26 3.16 -16.17 -5.09
N THR A 27 2.43 -16.85 -4.20
CA THR A 27 1.42 -17.83 -4.58
C THR A 27 0.03 -17.21 -4.60
N HIS A 28 -0.27 -16.31 -3.66
CA HIS A 28 -1.55 -15.60 -3.61
C HIS A 28 -1.35 -14.15 -3.14
N VAL A 29 -2.09 -13.24 -3.77
CA VAL A 29 -2.22 -11.84 -3.38
C VAL A 29 -3.69 -11.60 -3.06
N THR A 30 -3.97 -11.10 -1.87
CA THR A 30 -5.32 -10.66 -1.51
C THR A 30 -5.35 -9.14 -1.42
N ALA A 31 -6.05 -8.53 -2.36
CA ALA A 31 -6.34 -7.10 -2.38
C ALA A 31 -7.46 -6.80 -1.38
N LEU A 32 -7.13 -6.10 -0.29
CA LEU A 32 -8.12 -5.51 0.61
C LEU A 32 -8.54 -4.16 0.02
N ALA A 33 -9.79 -4.07 -0.43
CA ALA A 33 -10.32 -2.88 -1.07
C ALA A 33 -11.72 -2.55 -0.57
N ARG A 34 -12.07 -1.27 -0.49
CA ARG A 34 -13.42 -0.85 -0.07
C ARG A 34 -14.51 -1.19 -1.08
N ARG A 35 -14.12 -1.46 -2.33
CA ARG A 35 -14.98 -1.67 -3.50
C ARG A 35 -14.25 -2.58 -4.49
N SER A 36 -15.00 -3.19 -5.40
CA SER A 36 -14.47 -3.99 -6.52
C SER A 36 -13.38 -3.23 -7.28
N LEU A 37 -12.39 -3.97 -7.78
CA LEU A 37 -11.30 -3.38 -8.54
C LEU A 37 -11.85 -2.80 -9.85
N PRO A 38 -11.55 -1.53 -10.19
CA PRO A 38 -12.08 -0.93 -11.39
C PRO A 38 -11.63 -1.64 -12.68
N SER A 39 -12.52 -1.70 -13.67
CA SER A 39 -12.27 -2.34 -14.98
C SER A 39 -11.17 -1.68 -15.82
N TRP A 40 -10.74 -0.45 -15.50
CA TRP A 40 -9.63 0.23 -16.18
C TRP A 40 -8.26 -0.35 -15.82
N ILE A 41 -8.16 -1.14 -14.74
CA ILE A 41 -6.91 -1.75 -14.31
C ILE A 41 -6.50 -2.85 -15.29
N VAL A 42 -5.27 -2.73 -15.79
CA VAL A 42 -4.62 -3.78 -16.60
C VAL A 42 -3.60 -4.53 -15.75
N LEU A 43 -3.72 -5.85 -15.71
CA LEU A 43 -2.83 -6.76 -14.98
C LEU A 43 -1.83 -7.46 -15.93
N PRO A 44 -0.66 -7.91 -15.42
CA PRO A 44 0.28 -8.71 -16.18
C PRO A 44 -0.37 -10.01 -16.68
N GLY A 45 -0.02 -10.44 -17.90
CA GLY A 45 -0.66 -11.59 -18.55
C GLY A 45 -2.01 -11.26 -19.21
N GLY A 46 -2.45 -9.99 -19.19
CA GLY A 46 -3.70 -9.52 -19.79
C GLY A 46 -4.85 -9.41 -18.78
N THR A 47 -5.85 -8.60 -19.11
CA THR A 47 -7.03 -8.42 -18.24
C THR A 47 -8.07 -9.49 -18.54
N GLN A 48 -8.18 -10.48 -17.66
CA GLN A 48 -9.38 -11.32 -17.60
C GLN A 48 -10.43 -10.59 -16.77
N THR A 49 -11.70 -10.70 -17.13
CA THR A 49 -12.80 -10.04 -16.41
C THR A 49 -13.60 -11.05 -15.59
N SER A 50 -13.77 -10.79 -14.30
CA SER A 50 -14.73 -11.51 -13.46
C SER A 50 -16.18 -11.11 -13.79
N THR A 51 -17.14 -11.77 -13.15
CA THR A 51 -18.58 -11.55 -13.33
C THR A 51 -19.02 -10.11 -13.06
N ASP A 52 -18.29 -9.38 -12.21
CA ASP A 52 -18.54 -7.98 -11.85
C ASP A 52 -17.68 -6.98 -12.67
N ALA A 53 -17.07 -7.44 -13.76
CA ALA A 53 -16.14 -6.69 -14.63
C ALA A 53 -14.83 -6.21 -13.95
N SER A 54 -14.52 -6.73 -12.75
CA SER A 54 -13.22 -6.51 -12.12
C SER A 54 -12.11 -7.26 -12.88
N PRO A 55 -10.87 -6.74 -12.87
CA PRO A 55 -9.72 -7.49 -13.37
C PRO A 55 -9.48 -8.74 -12.51
N ALA A 56 -9.27 -9.87 -13.17
CA ALA A 56 -9.01 -11.17 -12.57
C ALA A 56 -7.62 -11.68 -12.95
N HIS A 57 -6.98 -12.39 -12.03
CA HIS A 57 -5.71 -13.07 -12.23
C HIS A 57 -5.65 -14.32 -11.34
N PRO A 58 -5.04 -15.45 -11.76
CA PRO A 58 -5.04 -16.70 -10.97
C PRO A 58 -4.50 -16.57 -9.55
N LYS A 59 -3.49 -15.71 -9.35
CA LYS A 59 -2.93 -15.40 -8.01
C LYS A 59 -3.70 -14.34 -7.22
N LEU A 60 -4.66 -13.63 -7.83
CA LEU A 60 -5.32 -12.46 -7.22
C LEU A 60 -6.69 -12.83 -6.67
N ASN A 61 -6.90 -12.54 -5.39
CA ASN A 61 -8.20 -12.50 -4.75
C ASN A 61 -8.52 -11.07 -4.31
N THR A 62 -9.76 -10.62 -4.45
CA THR A 62 -10.19 -9.30 -3.97
C THR A 62 -11.20 -9.49 -2.86
N VAL A 63 -10.89 -8.96 -1.68
CA VAL A 63 -11.80 -8.96 -0.54
C VAL A 63 -12.33 -7.55 -0.34
N ILE A 64 -13.66 -7.43 -0.38
CA ILE A 64 -14.35 -6.17 -0.15
C ILE A 64 -14.38 -5.91 1.37
N GLN A 65 -13.61 -4.92 1.79
CA GLN A 65 -13.45 -4.47 3.16
C GLN A 65 -13.97 -3.02 3.26
N PRO A 66 -15.28 -2.80 3.53
CA PRO A 66 -15.87 -1.46 3.51
C PRO A 66 -15.23 -0.51 4.52
N SER A 67 -14.85 -1.05 5.68
CA SER A 67 -14.16 -0.36 6.77
C SER A 67 -12.87 -1.10 7.12
N PHE A 68 -11.77 -0.38 7.26
CA PHE A 68 -10.48 -0.92 7.69
C PHE A 68 -10.31 -0.85 9.22
N GLN A 69 -11.42 -0.71 9.96
CA GLN A 69 -11.44 -0.65 11.44
C GLN A 69 -11.75 -2.00 12.09
N ASP A 70 -12.38 -2.92 11.34
CA ASP A 70 -12.86 -4.19 11.87
C ASP A 70 -12.32 -5.34 11.02
N TYR A 71 -11.66 -6.30 11.65
CA TYR A 71 -11.15 -7.50 10.99
C TYR A 71 -11.51 -8.73 11.83
N SER A 72 -11.85 -9.82 11.17
CA SER A 72 -11.85 -11.13 11.82
C SER A 72 -10.41 -11.67 11.83
N PRO A 73 -9.89 -12.22 12.94
CA PRO A 73 -8.58 -12.88 12.96
C PRO A 73 -8.45 -13.96 11.88
N ASP A 74 -9.53 -14.69 11.59
CA ASP A 74 -9.57 -15.74 10.57
C ASP A 74 -9.32 -15.19 9.16
N GLN A 75 -9.69 -13.93 8.91
CA GLN A 75 -9.42 -13.25 7.65
C GLN A 75 -7.92 -13.01 7.42
N LEU A 76 -7.12 -12.97 8.49
CA LEU A 76 -5.70 -12.59 8.46
C LEU A 76 -4.74 -13.75 8.76
N ALA A 77 -5.24 -14.89 9.25
CA ALA A 77 -4.43 -16.02 9.73
C ALA A 77 -3.49 -16.63 8.68
N ASP A 78 -3.97 -16.78 7.44
CA ASP A 78 -3.24 -17.50 6.39
C ASP A 78 -2.23 -16.65 5.59
N TYR A 79 -1.87 -15.47 6.07
CA TYR A 79 -0.99 -14.56 5.34
C TYR A 79 0.40 -14.46 5.97
N ASP A 80 1.43 -14.48 5.12
CA ASP A 80 2.83 -14.35 5.52
C ASP A 80 3.23 -12.88 5.72
N GLY A 81 2.54 -11.95 5.04
CA GLY A 81 2.81 -10.53 5.14
C GLY A 81 1.75 -9.63 4.54
N CYS A 82 1.92 -8.33 4.73
CA CYS A 82 1.04 -7.28 4.21
C CYS A 82 1.85 -6.11 3.71
N ILE A 83 1.53 -5.64 2.51
CA ILE A 83 2.00 -4.35 2.00
C ILE A 83 0.88 -3.33 2.16
N TRP A 84 1.10 -2.37 3.04
CA TRP A 84 0.18 -1.29 3.34
C TRP A 84 0.47 -0.07 2.46
N ALA A 85 -0.17 -0.02 1.29
CA ALA A 85 -0.07 1.11 0.35
C ALA A 85 -1.29 2.04 0.40
N LEU A 86 -2.12 1.94 1.45
CA LEU A 86 -3.19 2.90 1.75
C LEU A 86 -2.63 4.13 2.49
N GLY A 87 -3.19 5.31 2.20
CA GLY A 87 -2.88 6.53 2.93
C GLY A 87 -2.53 7.73 2.06
N ARG A 88 -3.35 7.99 1.04
CA ARG A 88 -3.26 9.24 0.26
C ARG A 88 -3.85 10.38 1.11
N TRP A 89 -3.18 11.53 1.13
CA TRP A 89 -3.75 12.76 1.65
C TRP A 89 -4.99 13.18 0.85
N ASN A 90 -6.11 13.42 1.53
CA ASN A 90 -7.30 14.00 0.93
C ASN A 90 -7.48 15.45 1.38
N PRO A 91 -7.30 16.44 0.48
CA PRO A 91 -7.43 17.84 0.84
C PRO A 91 -8.86 18.28 1.16
N ARG A 92 -9.87 17.42 0.91
CA ARG A 92 -11.27 17.69 1.26
C ARG A 92 -11.64 17.24 2.67
N LEU A 93 -10.73 16.54 3.36
CA LEU A 93 -10.93 16.04 4.71
C LEU A 93 -10.12 16.87 5.68
N SER A 94 -10.59 16.95 6.93
CA SER A 94 -9.84 17.52 8.04
C SER A 94 -8.57 16.71 8.35
N GLU A 95 -7.68 17.27 9.17
CA GLU A 95 -6.50 16.55 9.67
C GLU A 95 -6.90 15.27 10.42
N GLN A 96 -7.93 15.33 11.26
CA GLN A 96 -8.41 14.17 12.02
C GLN A 96 -8.98 13.08 11.12
N GLU A 97 -9.78 13.43 10.12
CA GLU A 97 -10.32 12.45 9.17
C GLU A 97 -9.22 11.81 8.31
N ASN A 98 -8.18 12.57 7.95
CA ASN A 98 -6.99 12.00 7.32
C ASN A 98 -6.22 11.09 8.28
N ALA A 99 -6.14 11.43 9.58
CA ALA A 99 -5.51 10.60 10.59
C ALA A 99 -6.22 9.25 10.73
N VAL A 100 -7.56 9.20 10.73
CA VAL A 100 -8.32 7.94 10.74
C VAL A 100 -7.86 6.99 9.63
N VAL A 101 -7.73 7.50 8.40
CA VAL A 101 -7.34 6.67 7.23
C VAL A 101 -5.89 6.22 7.28
N ASN A 102 -5.00 7.04 7.86
CA ASN A 102 -3.55 6.82 7.79
C ASN A 102 -2.96 6.18 9.06
N VAL A 103 -3.65 6.29 10.20
CA VAL A 103 -3.20 5.84 11.52
C VAL A 103 -4.19 4.80 12.05
N ASP A 104 -5.44 5.17 12.29
CA ASP A 104 -6.40 4.29 12.98
C ASP A 104 -6.65 2.99 12.20
N TYR A 105 -6.67 3.05 10.86
CA TYR A 105 -6.80 1.85 10.03
C TYR A 105 -5.57 0.92 10.13
N VAL A 106 -4.38 1.49 10.29
CA VAL A 106 -3.16 0.70 10.53
C VAL A 106 -3.25 0.06 11.90
N ASP A 107 -3.60 0.82 12.93
CA ASP A 107 -3.72 0.33 14.30
C ASP A 107 -4.75 -0.80 14.43
N ALA A 108 -5.90 -0.65 13.77
CA ALA A 108 -6.94 -1.67 13.73
C ALA A 108 -6.43 -2.96 13.06
N PHE A 109 -5.67 -2.83 11.96
CA PHE A 109 -5.08 -3.98 11.29
C PHE A 109 -4.05 -4.68 12.19
N LEU A 110 -3.12 -3.92 12.79
CA LEU A 110 -2.08 -4.47 13.68
C LEU A 110 -2.70 -5.22 14.87
N LYS A 111 -3.72 -4.65 15.51
CA LYS A 111 -4.44 -5.27 16.65
C LYS A 111 -5.15 -6.57 16.28
N ALA A 112 -5.57 -6.72 15.03
CA ALA A 112 -6.29 -7.91 14.57
C ALA A 112 -5.37 -9.03 14.07
N LEU A 113 -4.06 -8.81 13.98
CA LEU A 113 -3.12 -9.81 13.47
C LEU A 113 -3.02 -11.00 14.44
N PRO A 114 -3.26 -12.23 13.98
CA PRO A 114 -3.04 -13.42 14.79
C PRO A 114 -1.53 -13.76 14.81
N LEU A 115 -0.83 -13.27 15.84
CA LEU A 115 0.63 -13.45 15.96
C LEU A 115 1.03 -14.58 16.93
N ASP A 116 0.17 -14.96 17.88
CA ASP A 116 0.52 -15.86 18.99
C ASP A 116 1.03 -17.24 18.57
N ASN A 117 0.58 -17.74 17.41
CA ASN A 117 0.91 -19.08 16.92
C ASN A 117 1.92 -19.06 15.76
N ARG A 118 2.65 -17.95 15.55
CA ARG A 118 3.60 -17.85 14.43
C ARG A 118 4.93 -18.54 14.75
N PRO A 119 5.54 -19.22 13.76
CA PRO A 119 6.88 -19.76 13.91
C PRO A 119 7.90 -18.62 14.11
N PRO A 120 8.88 -18.75 15.03
CA PRO A 120 9.92 -17.74 15.24
C PRO A 120 10.78 -17.44 13.99
N ASP A 121 10.90 -18.41 13.07
CA ASP A 121 11.63 -18.28 11.80
C ASP A 121 10.78 -17.67 10.67
N ARG A 122 9.48 -17.45 10.91
CA ARG A 122 8.51 -16.93 9.92
C ARG A 122 7.64 -15.82 10.51
N PRO A 123 8.23 -14.68 10.92
CA PRO A 123 7.47 -13.54 11.40
C PRO A 123 6.56 -12.99 10.30
N PHE A 124 5.45 -12.36 10.68
CA PHE A 124 4.62 -11.60 9.77
C PHE A 124 5.37 -10.36 9.28
N ARG A 125 5.45 -10.19 7.97
CA ARG A 125 6.19 -9.08 7.36
C ARG A 125 5.23 -7.97 6.95
N PHE A 126 5.36 -6.81 7.58
CA PHE A 126 4.52 -5.65 7.32
C PHE A 126 5.31 -4.55 6.65
N VAL A 127 4.99 -4.23 5.39
CA VAL A 127 5.62 -3.16 4.64
C VAL A 127 4.70 -1.95 4.61
N PHE A 128 5.12 -0.84 5.21
CA PHE A 128 4.35 0.40 5.23
C PHE A 128 4.88 1.39 4.21
N ILE A 129 4.02 1.82 3.28
CA ILE A 129 4.35 2.88 2.33
C ILE A 129 4.03 4.24 2.98
N SER A 130 5.08 4.85 3.50
CA SER A 130 5.07 6.17 4.09
C SER A 130 5.36 7.25 3.05
N THR A 131 6.00 8.35 3.45
CA THR A 131 6.36 9.48 2.59
C THR A 131 7.73 10.03 3.00
N GLY A 132 8.47 10.55 2.02
CA GLY A 132 9.64 11.38 2.28
C GLY A 132 9.27 12.55 3.20
N GLY A 133 10.07 12.74 4.25
CA GLY A 133 9.83 13.77 5.26
C GLY A 133 8.80 13.43 6.33
N ALA A 134 8.29 12.19 6.41
CA ALA A 134 7.47 11.75 7.54
C ALA A 134 8.18 12.07 8.87
N ASP A 135 7.45 12.67 9.80
CA ASP A 135 8.01 13.23 11.03
C ASP A 135 7.38 12.58 12.27
N PRO A 136 8.04 11.55 12.84
CA PRO A 136 7.61 10.90 14.08
C PRO A 136 7.56 11.81 15.31
N THR A 137 8.22 12.98 15.27
CA THR A 137 8.18 13.95 16.38
C THR A 137 6.94 14.83 16.35
N GLU A 138 6.15 14.76 15.27
CA GLU A 138 4.94 15.54 15.04
C GLU A 138 5.14 17.06 15.11
N LYS A 139 6.32 17.56 14.72
CA LYS A 139 6.67 18.99 14.71
C LYS A 139 6.67 19.60 13.31
N ALA A 140 6.57 18.77 12.27
CA ALA A 140 6.53 19.21 10.89
C ALA A 140 5.35 20.17 10.65
N TYR A 141 5.59 21.15 9.78
CA TYR A 141 4.58 22.14 9.40
C TYR A 141 3.40 21.49 8.66
N MET A 142 3.68 20.51 7.80
CA MET A 142 2.65 19.80 7.03
C MET A 142 2.03 18.67 7.85
N ALA A 143 0.72 18.75 8.08
CA ALA A 143 -0.06 17.74 8.80
C ALA A 143 0.15 16.31 8.27
N TYR A 144 0.22 16.13 6.94
CA TYR A 144 0.46 14.82 6.34
C TYR A 144 1.77 14.16 6.78
N LEU A 145 2.83 14.94 6.98
CA LEU A 145 4.13 14.44 7.44
C LEU A 145 4.07 13.98 8.90
N ARG A 146 3.37 14.75 9.75
CA ARG A 146 3.12 14.36 11.16
C ARG A 146 2.28 13.10 11.24
N ILE A 147 1.17 13.03 10.49
CA ILE A 147 0.27 11.87 10.47
C ILE A 147 1.00 10.59 10.00
N LYS A 148 1.78 10.67 8.92
CA LYS A 148 2.59 9.53 8.46
C LYS A 148 3.65 9.14 9.48
N GLY A 149 4.31 10.11 10.12
CA GLY A 149 5.25 9.87 11.21
C GLY A 149 4.60 9.21 12.43
N ARG A 150 3.39 9.61 12.80
CA ARG A 150 2.61 8.97 13.87
C ARG A 150 2.33 7.50 13.57
N ALA A 151 1.87 7.20 12.35
CA ALA A 151 1.63 5.81 11.92
C ALA A 151 2.92 4.97 11.99
N GLU A 152 4.05 5.52 11.55
CA GLU A 152 5.36 4.86 11.69
C GLU A 152 5.72 4.57 13.14
N SER A 153 5.53 5.52 14.06
CA SER A 153 5.77 5.31 15.49
C SER A 153 4.93 4.18 16.06
N HIS A 154 3.63 4.10 15.70
CA HIS A 154 2.75 3.02 16.15
C HIS A 154 3.20 1.65 15.63
N ILE A 155 3.59 1.56 14.36
CA ILE A 155 4.10 0.33 13.74
C ILE A 155 5.40 -0.14 14.42
N LEU A 156 6.32 0.78 14.70
CA LEU A 156 7.59 0.45 15.33
C LEU A 156 7.40 0.03 16.79
N ALA A 157 6.53 0.71 17.54
CA ALA A 157 6.17 0.30 18.89
C ALA A 157 5.52 -1.10 18.93
N PHE A 158 4.66 -1.40 17.95
CA PHE A 158 4.08 -2.73 17.81
C PHE A 158 5.14 -3.79 17.49
N GLN A 159 6.11 -3.49 16.62
CA GLN A 159 7.24 -4.38 16.35
C GLN A 159 8.07 -4.65 17.62
N GLU A 160 8.35 -3.64 18.44
CA GLU A 160 9.09 -3.82 19.70
C GLU A 160 8.36 -4.79 20.64
N GLN A 161 7.02 -4.70 20.70
CA GLN A 161 6.18 -5.59 21.49
C GLN A 161 6.11 -7.02 20.94
N HIS A 162 6.24 -7.19 19.63
CA HIS A 162 6.07 -8.48 18.91
C HIS A 162 7.32 -8.89 18.10
N HIS A 163 8.52 -8.58 18.59
CA HIS A 163 9.77 -8.66 17.82
C HIS A 163 10.10 -10.04 17.25
N ASP A 164 9.64 -11.13 17.88
CA ASP A 164 9.85 -12.50 17.42
C ASP A 164 8.86 -12.93 16.32
N THR A 165 7.69 -12.30 16.23
CA THR A 165 6.58 -12.75 15.37
C THR A 165 6.14 -11.71 14.35
N PHE A 166 6.66 -10.48 14.41
CA PHE A 166 6.33 -9.38 13.52
C PHE A 166 7.57 -8.56 13.13
N LYS A 167 7.70 -8.26 11.84
CA LYS A 167 8.76 -7.44 11.29
C LYS A 167 8.18 -6.37 10.36
N ALA A 168 8.45 -5.11 10.68
CA ALA A 168 8.07 -3.95 9.90
C ALA A 168 9.19 -3.49 8.96
N SER A 169 8.81 -3.01 7.79
CA SER A 169 9.68 -2.26 6.88
C SER A 169 8.96 -1.00 6.44
N ILE A 170 9.53 0.17 6.74
CA ILE A 170 8.93 1.47 6.42
C ILE A 170 9.65 2.04 5.19
N LEU A 171 8.93 2.15 4.09
CA LEU A 171 9.42 2.78 2.88
C LEU A 171 8.98 4.24 2.85
N ARG A 172 9.92 5.18 2.76
CA ARG A 172 9.66 6.62 2.67
C ARG A 172 9.98 7.13 1.26
N PRO A 173 9.18 6.80 0.24
CA PRO A 173 9.45 7.27 -1.12
C PRO A 173 9.32 8.79 -1.20
N GLY A 174 10.13 9.39 -2.06
CA GLY A 174 9.96 10.77 -2.50
C GLY A 174 8.75 10.92 -3.44
N VAL A 175 8.87 11.79 -4.43
CA VAL A 175 7.81 11.95 -5.42
C VAL A 175 7.88 10.82 -6.45
N PHE A 176 6.77 10.10 -6.60
CA PHE A 176 6.58 9.11 -7.66
C PHE A 176 5.30 9.41 -8.47
N PHE A 177 5.32 8.99 -9.73
CA PHE A 177 4.32 9.33 -10.74
C PHE A 177 3.63 8.07 -11.23
N PRO A 178 2.42 8.17 -11.84
CA PRO A 178 1.84 7.06 -12.58
C PRO A 178 2.85 6.42 -13.53
N SER A 179 2.77 5.10 -13.62
CA SER A 179 3.64 4.28 -14.47
C SER A 179 3.59 4.77 -15.92
N SER A 180 4.76 4.87 -16.55
CA SER A 180 4.85 5.15 -17.99
C SER A 180 4.50 3.92 -18.83
N LEU A 181 4.55 2.72 -18.27
CA LEU A 181 4.17 1.46 -18.93
C LEU A 181 2.65 1.32 -19.04
N TYR A 182 1.91 1.96 -18.12
CA TYR A 182 0.45 1.92 -18.05
C TYR A 182 -0.14 3.34 -18.06
N PRO A 183 -0.03 4.07 -19.19
CA PRO A 183 -0.47 5.47 -19.27
C PRO A 183 -1.97 5.66 -19.00
N GLN A 184 -2.79 4.63 -19.22
CA GLN A 184 -4.23 4.61 -18.94
C GLN A 184 -4.57 4.75 -17.45
N ASP A 185 -3.62 4.48 -16.54
CA ASP A 185 -3.86 4.58 -15.10
C ASP A 185 -3.87 6.05 -14.63
N ALA A 186 -3.10 6.91 -15.31
CA ALA A 186 -2.85 8.28 -14.86
C ALA A 186 -4.13 9.12 -14.69
N PRO A 187 -5.12 9.07 -15.61
CA PRO A 187 -6.40 9.77 -15.44
C PRO A 187 -7.20 9.37 -14.20
N HIS A 188 -7.04 8.13 -13.74
CA HIS A 188 -7.77 7.58 -12.59
C HIS A 188 -7.04 7.80 -11.27
N GLN A 189 -5.72 7.96 -11.32
CA GLN A 189 -4.89 8.13 -10.12
C GLN A 189 -4.62 9.60 -9.77
N ARG A 190 -4.59 10.49 -10.77
CA ARG A 190 -4.26 11.91 -10.62
C ARG A 190 -5.37 12.79 -11.19
N SER A 191 -5.68 13.88 -10.50
CA SER A 191 -6.61 14.92 -11.00
C SER A 191 -6.06 15.60 -12.26
N ALA A 192 -6.92 16.27 -13.02
CA ALA A 192 -6.51 16.98 -14.24
C ALA A 192 -5.40 18.00 -13.96
N VAL A 193 -5.51 18.75 -12.85
CA VAL A 193 -4.51 19.73 -12.43
C VAL A 193 -3.17 19.07 -12.08
N GLU A 194 -3.19 17.98 -11.30
CA GLU A 194 -1.97 17.23 -10.99
C GLU A 194 -1.30 16.68 -12.26
N ARG A 195 -2.08 16.22 -13.25
CA ARG A 195 -1.51 15.75 -14.52
C ARG A 195 -0.83 16.87 -15.30
N VAL A 196 -1.42 18.06 -15.35
CA VAL A 196 -0.79 19.24 -15.99
C VAL A 196 0.52 19.61 -15.28
N ILE A 197 0.52 19.69 -13.94
CA ILE A 197 1.72 19.95 -13.15
C ILE A 197 2.79 18.89 -13.43
N ASN A 198 2.40 17.61 -13.48
CA ASN A 198 3.31 16.51 -13.80
C ASN A 198 3.87 16.59 -15.24
N THR A 199 3.11 17.08 -16.21
CA THR A 199 3.62 17.27 -17.58
C THR A 199 4.62 18.41 -17.64
N VAL A 200 4.35 19.53 -16.96
CA VAL A 200 5.18 20.74 -17.01
C VAL A 200 6.46 20.58 -16.20
N PHE A 201 6.36 20.05 -14.97
CA PHE A 201 7.49 19.96 -14.03
C PHE A 201 8.01 18.54 -13.85
N GLY A 202 7.25 17.52 -14.25
CA GLY A 202 7.59 16.13 -13.94
C GLY A 202 8.85 15.64 -14.62
N GLY A 203 9.27 16.19 -15.77
CA GLY A 203 10.56 15.85 -16.38
C GLY A 203 11.75 16.22 -15.46
N VAL A 204 11.72 17.43 -14.89
CA VAL A 204 12.74 17.92 -13.95
C VAL A 204 12.66 17.15 -12.64
N ILE A 205 11.46 16.93 -12.09
CA ILE A 205 11.28 16.20 -10.83
C ILE A 205 11.71 14.72 -10.97
N ARG A 206 11.38 14.08 -12.09
CA ARG A 206 11.82 12.70 -12.39
C ARG A 206 13.34 12.61 -12.46
N ALA A 207 13.99 13.55 -13.15
CA ALA A 207 15.44 13.58 -13.27
C ALA A 207 16.16 13.90 -11.95
N ALA A 208 15.58 14.75 -11.09
CA ALA A 208 16.22 15.20 -9.86
C ALA A 208 16.04 14.23 -8.68
N ALA A 209 14.91 13.52 -8.61
CA ALA A 209 14.56 12.72 -7.41
C ALA A 209 13.59 11.56 -7.69
N GLY A 210 13.33 11.22 -8.96
CA GLY A 210 12.22 10.34 -9.34
C GLY A 210 12.56 8.87 -9.19
N LEU A 211 12.06 8.26 -8.13
CA LEU A 211 11.90 6.80 -8.08
C LEU A 211 10.69 6.41 -8.93
N THR A 212 10.86 5.40 -9.79
CA THR A 212 9.76 4.85 -10.59
C THR A 212 8.82 4.05 -9.69
N THR A 213 7.56 3.94 -10.08
CA THR A 213 6.59 3.11 -9.35
C THR A 213 6.91 1.62 -9.40
N GLU A 214 7.64 1.22 -10.44
CA GLU A 214 8.15 -0.13 -10.68
C GLU A 214 9.25 -0.45 -9.67
N GLU A 215 10.22 0.45 -9.48
CA GLU A 215 11.22 0.32 -8.42
C GLU A 215 10.57 0.27 -7.03
N LEU A 216 9.55 1.12 -6.77
CA LEU A 216 8.79 1.06 -5.52
C LEU A 216 8.14 -0.31 -5.34
N GLY A 217 7.58 -0.86 -6.42
CA GLY A 217 7.06 -2.23 -6.49
C GLY A 217 8.10 -3.25 -6.07
N SER A 218 9.25 -3.27 -6.74
CA SER A 218 10.35 -4.19 -6.46
C SER A 218 10.87 -4.08 -5.02
N PHE A 219 11.06 -2.86 -4.49
CA PHE A 219 11.47 -2.66 -3.10
C PHE A 219 10.42 -3.16 -2.10
N ALA A 220 9.13 -2.90 -2.36
CA ALA A 220 8.06 -3.34 -1.47
C ALA A 220 7.91 -4.87 -1.47
N VAL A 221 8.02 -5.51 -2.62
CA VAL A 221 8.00 -6.99 -2.73
C VAL A 221 9.23 -7.58 -2.05
N GLY A 222 10.43 -7.05 -2.30
CA GLY A 222 11.64 -7.50 -1.62
C GLY A 222 11.58 -7.33 -0.10
N ALA A 223 10.91 -6.29 0.41
CA ALA A 223 10.76 -6.06 1.84
C ALA A 223 9.70 -6.97 2.51
N VAL A 224 8.69 -7.43 1.76
CA VAL A 224 7.66 -8.33 2.30
C VAL A 224 8.13 -9.79 2.30
N MET A 225 9.14 -10.15 1.50
CA MET A 225 9.76 -11.48 1.47
C MET A 225 10.72 -11.72 2.63
#